data_AF-A0A349IPG4-F1
#
_entry.id   AF-A0A349IPG4-F1
#
_cell.length_a   1.000
_cell.length_b   1.000
_cell.length_c   1.000
_cell.angle_alpha   90.00
_cell.angle_beta   90.00
_cell.angle_gamma   90.00
#
_symmetry.space_group_name_H-M   'P 1'
#
loop_
_entity.id
_entity.type
_entity.pdbx_description
1 polymer ?
#
loop_
_entity_poly.entity_id
_entity_poly.type
_entity_poly.pdbx_seq_one_letter_code
_entity_poly.pdbx_strand_id
1 'polypeptide(L)'
;MDQTLAQSIVRTLAYFDIFDYPLTKEELYRFLYTESTGQWEYKDFLNILSQDDSFHMWSCSDGFYFLPRREKIIAQRQRRVAFLEQKMKIAHRGVQKIKWIPFVRAVFVCNTVASSSAQEDSDVDVFIVVKKNRLWFTRLLVTLTLSFFRLRRTKRRIANKICLSFYVADSHLNMSSLRIAHPDIYLVYWLAQLVPMYDPDDLYESIQRANAWAYVYVPYASMSYFLLDRYRVDDTAWSLRAKRFFAYFINDNMNAYAKYVQQRKMKRNIHSIGHLSDTRVVVNDAVLKFHENDRRQEYQEKWMEKCRVLGV
;
A
#
# COMPACT_ATOMS: atom_id res chain seq x y z
N MET A 1 -10.85 -29.09 1.76
CA MET A 1 -9.50 -29.68 1.89
C MET A 1 -8.71 -28.69 2.70
N ASP A 2 -8.15 -29.12 3.83
CA ASP A 2 -7.30 -28.24 4.63
C ASP A 2 -6.05 -27.90 3.81
N GLN A 3 -5.78 -26.60 3.68
CA GLN A 3 -4.63 -26.09 2.96
C GLN A 3 -3.34 -26.52 3.67
N THR A 4 -2.44 -27.20 2.96
CA THR A 4 -1.12 -27.54 3.51
C THR A 4 -0.19 -26.32 3.52
N LEU A 5 0.81 -26.32 4.40
CA LEU A 5 1.82 -25.25 4.42
C LEU A 5 2.58 -25.13 3.07
N ALA A 6 2.83 -26.24 2.39
CA ALA A 6 3.41 -26.22 1.03
C ALA A 6 2.48 -25.49 0.03
N GLN A 7 1.17 -25.76 0.07
CA GLN A 7 0.18 -25.04 -0.76
C GLN A 7 0.13 -23.55 -0.40
N SER A 8 0.21 -23.18 0.89
CA SER A 8 0.35 -21.77 1.32
C SER A 8 1.58 -21.10 0.72
N ILE A 9 2.74 -21.76 0.74
CA ILE A 9 3.97 -21.24 0.15
C ILE A 9 3.78 -21.02 -1.35
N VAL A 10 3.28 -22.02 -2.08
CA VAL A 10 3.09 -21.93 -3.54
C VAL A 10 2.07 -20.85 -3.92
N ARG A 11 0.93 -20.75 -3.23
CA ARG A 11 -0.07 -19.69 -3.46
C ARG A 11 0.49 -18.29 -3.18
N THR A 12 1.34 -18.17 -2.15
CA THR A 12 2.05 -16.92 -1.84
C THR A 12 2.99 -16.55 -2.99
N LEU A 13 3.88 -17.46 -3.37
CA LEU A 13 4.82 -17.25 -4.48
C LEU A 13 4.09 -16.96 -5.80
N ALA A 14 2.96 -17.61 -6.06
CA ALA A 14 2.14 -17.37 -7.25
C ALA A 14 1.62 -15.93 -7.34
N TYR A 15 1.26 -15.31 -6.21
CA TYR A 15 0.85 -13.90 -6.19
C TYR A 15 2.02 -12.98 -6.52
N PHE A 16 3.16 -13.15 -5.84
CA PHE A 16 4.32 -12.29 -6.03
C PHE A 16 5.02 -12.49 -7.39
N ASP A 17 4.87 -13.67 -7.99
CA ASP A 17 5.36 -13.96 -9.34
C ASP A 17 4.66 -13.11 -10.42
N ILE A 18 3.41 -12.67 -10.21
CA ILE A 18 2.70 -11.71 -11.09
C ILE A 18 3.48 -10.41 -11.24
N PHE A 19 4.30 -10.08 -10.24
CA PHE A 19 5.06 -8.85 -10.11
C PHE A 19 6.57 -9.04 -10.37
N ASP A 20 7.00 -10.22 -10.81
CA ASP A 20 8.42 -10.60 -10.91
C ASP A 20 9.16 -10.32 -9.58
N TYR A 21 8.54 -10.63 -8.45
CA TYR A 21 9.05 -10.31 -7.13
C TYR A 21 9.41 -11.59 -6.37
N PRO A 22 10.66 -12.05 -6.43
CA PRO A 22 11.08 -13.16 -5.61
C PRO A 22 11.18 -12.69 -4.14
N LEU A 23 10.81 -13.57 -3.21
CA LEU A 23 10.71 -13.24 -1.79
C LEU A 23 11.94 -13.74 -1.04
N THR A 24 12.44 -12.94 -0.10
CA THR A 24 13.32 -13.48 0.95
C THR A 24 12.55 -14.46 1.83
N LYS A 25 13.26 -15.29 2.60
CA LYS A 25 12.65 -16.23 3.55
C LYS A 25 11.72 -15.54 4.55
N GLU A 26 12.14 -14.39 5.05
CA GLU A 26 11.40 -13.59 6.04
C GLU A 26 10.18 -12.92 5.39
N GLU A 27 10.31 -12.40 4.17
CA GLU A 27 9.16 -11.88 3.41
C GLU A 27 8.15 -13.00 3.10
N LEU A 28 8.62 -14.20 2.71
CA LEU A 28 7.75 -15.33 2.39
C LEU A 28 6.94 -15.78 3.61
N TYR A 29 7.56 -15.89 4.79
CA TYR A 29 6.82 -16.22 6.02
C TYR A 29 5.86 -15.09 6.43
N ARG A 30 6.34 -13.83 6.40
CA ARG A 30 5.53 -12.65 6.75
C ARG A 30 4.27 -12.54 5.89
N PHE A 31 4.40 -12.83 4.60
CA PHE A 31 3.33 -12.72 3.62
C PHE A 31 2.64 -14.05 3.31
N LEU A 32 2.84 -15.08 4.14
CA LEU A 32 2.29 -16.40 3.88
C LEU A 32 0.75 -16.37 3.81
N TYR A 33 0.19 -16.79 2.67
CA TYR A 33 -1.24 -16.85 2.41
C TYR A 33 -1.91 -18.06 3.10
N THR A 34 -2.98 -17.80 3.84
CA THR A 34 -3.74 -18.82 4.58
C THR A 34 -5.24 -18.73 4.34
N GLU A 35 -5.89 -19.88 4.16
CA GLU A 35 -7.35 -19.99 4.11
C GLU A 35 -7.86 -20.33 5.50
N SER A 36 -7.91 -19.30 6.35
CA SER A 36 -8.69 -19.18 7.58
C SER A 36 -8.32 -20.02 8.81
N THR A 37 -7.60 -21.15 8.69
CA THR A 37 -7.45 -22.07 9.84
C THR A 37 -6.02 -22.52 10.16
N GLY A 38 -5.09 -22.45 9.21
CA GLY A 38 -3.69 -22.86 9.45
C GLY A 38 -2.86 -21.75 10.08
N GLN A 39 -2.58 -21.85 11.38
CA GLN A 39 -1.41 -21.18 11.96
C GLN A 39 -0.26 -22.18 12.01
N TRP A 40 0.86 -21.78 11.41
CA TRP A 40 2.07 -22.55 11.21
C TRP A 40 3.17 -21.83 11.96
N GLU A 41 3.94 -22.57 12.75
CA GLU A 41 5.08 -21.97 13.40
C GLU A 41 6.20 -21.71 12.39
N TYR A 42 7.06 -20.75 12.70
CA TYR A 42 8.23 -20.46 11.87
C TYR A 42 9.13 -21.70 11.73
N LYS A 43 9.20 -22.56 12.76
CA LYS A 43 9.94 -23.81 12.73
C LYS A 43 9.40 -24.78 11.67
N ASP A 44 8.08 -24.95 11.58
CA ASP A 44 7.45 -25.83 10.59
C ASP A 44 7.69 -25.31 9.16
N PHE A 45 7.58 -23.99 9.00
CA PHE A 45 7.92 -23.32 7.75
C PHE A 45 9.37 -23.59 7.32
N LEU A 46 10.35 -23.45 8.24
CA LEU A 46 11.75 -23.75 7.96
C LEU A 46 11.99 -25.22 7.60
N ASN A 47 11.31 -26.14 8.29
CA ASN A 47 11.41 -27.57 8.01
C ASN A 47 10.95 -27.88 6.59
N ILE A 48 9.78 -27.36 6.17
CA ILE A 48 9.27 -27.57 4.80
C ILE A 48 10.19 -26.95 3.75
N LEU A 49 10.72 -25.75 3.99
CA LEU A 49 11.65 -25.12 3.05
C LEU A 49 12.97 -25.89 2.86
N SER A 50 13.33 -26.75 3.82
CA SER A 50 14.57 -27.53 3.80
C SER A 50 14.39 -28.96 3.24
N GLN A 51 13.17 -29.36 2.91
CA GLN A 51 12.89 -30.70 2.36
C GLN A 51 13.25 -30.76 0.87
N ASP A 52 14.09 -31.73 0.50
CA ASP A 52 14.53 -31.94 -0.88
C ASP A 52 13.37 -32.22 -1.84
N ASP A 53 12.32 -32.90 -1.38
CA ASP A 53 11.14 -33.16 -2.19
C ASP A 53 10.39 -31.89 -2.58
N SER A 54 10.63 -30.73 -1.93
CA SER A 54 9.88 -29.51 -2.22
C SER A 54 10.42 -28.69 -3.41
N PHE A 55 11.61 -29.02 -3.93
CA PHE A 55 12.25 -28.26 -5.02
C PHE A 55 11.47 -28.30 -6.36
N HIS A 56 10.53 -29.23 -6.51
CA HIS A 56 9.63 -29.25 -7.67
C HIS A 56 8.52 -28.19 -7.59
N MET A 57 8.20 -27.70 -6.39
CA MET A 57 7.14 -26.71 -6.14
C MET A 57 7.65 -25.27 -6.13
N TRP A 58 8.87 -25.05 -5.64
CA TRP A 58 9.55 -23.75 -5.61
C TRP A 58 11.06 -23.92 -5.76
N SER A 59 11.74 -22.84 -6.14
CA SER A 59 13.20 -22.78 -6.24
C SER A 59 13.76 -21.74 -5.27
N CYS A 60 14.98 -21.97 -4.82
CA CYS A 60 15.73 -21.07 -3.94
C CYS A 60 17.10 -20.78 -4.56
N SER A 61 17.46 -19.51 -4.70
CA SER A 61 18.80 -19.06 -5.12
C SER A 61 19.07 -17.68 -4.57
N ASP A 62 20.32 -17.38 -4.21
CA ASP A 62 20.74 -16.09 -3.62
C ASP A 62 19.91 -15.63 -2.41
N GLY A 63 19.36 -16.57 -1.63
CA GLY A 63 18.50 -16.27 -0.48
C GLY A 63 17.06 -15.88 -0.85
N PHE A 64 16.69 -16.00 -2.12
CA PHE A 64 15.36 -15.71 -2.63
C PHE A 64 14.59 -16.98 -3.02
N TYR A 65 13.29 -16.98 -2.73
CA TYR A 65 12.32 -18.02 -3.05
C TYR A 65 11.38 -17.54 -4.17
N PHE A 66 11.15 -18.39 -5.15
CA PHE A 66 10.35 -18.10 -6.35
C PHE A 66 9.81 -19.40 -6.98
N LEU A 67 8.88 -19.28 -7.94
CA LEU A 67 8.37 -20.44 -8.68
C LEU A 67 9.46 -20.99 -9.63
N PRO A 68 9.50 -22.31 -9.91
CA PRO A 68 10.57 -22.90 -10.71
C PRO A 68 10.76 -22.25 -12.09
N ARG A 69 12.01 -22.22 -12.58
CA ARG A 69 12.39 -21.66 -13.90
C ARG A 69 12.23 -20.14 -14.02
N ARG A 70 12.26 -19.42 -12.90
CA ARG A 70 12.10 -17.96 -12.84
C ARG A 70 13.34 -17.23 -12.32
N GLU A 71 14.50 -17.87 -12.32
CA GLU A 71 15.76 -17.38 -11.73
C GLU A 71 16.13 -15.96 -12.21
N LYS A 72 15.76 -15.61 -13.44
CA LYS A 72 15.97 -14.27 -14.03
C LYS A 72 15.36 -13.13 -13.22
N ILE A 73 14.31 -13.37 -12.41
CA ILE A 73 13.65 -12.31 -11.63
C ILE A 73 14.51 -11.85 -10.43
N ILE A 74 15.49 -12.64 -9.99
CA ILE A 74 16.42 -12.26 -8.92
C ILE A 74 17.25 -11.04 -9.32
N ALA A 75 17.86 -11.09 -10.50
CA ALA A 75 18.64 -9.97 -11.02
C ALA A 75 17.77 -8.70 -11.19
N GLN A 76 16.50 -8.86 -11.57
CA GLN A 76 15.57 -7.73 -11.65
C GLN A 76 15.29 -7.14 -10.27
N ARG A 77 15.01 -7.98 -9.28
CA ARG A 77 14.79 -7.59 -7.88
C ARG A 77 15.98 -6.82 -7.32
N GLN A 78 17.20 -7.31 -7.53
CA GLN A 78 18.43 -6.65 -7.09
C GLN A 78 18.61 -5.27 -7.74
N ARG A 79 18.41 -5.15 -9.07
CA ARG A 79 18.47 -3.85 -9.77
C ARG A 79 17.42 -2.86 -9.24
N ARG A 80 16.25 -3.35 -8.85
CA ARG A 80 15.13 -2.53 -8.35
C ARG A 80 15.36 -1.93 -6.96
N VAL A 81 16.34 -2.43 -6.18
CA VAL A 81 16.67 -1.89 -4.86
C VAL A 81 17.04 -0.40 -4.94
N ALA A 82 17.83 -0.01 -5.95
CA ALA A 82 18.20 1.39 -6.15
C ALA A 82 17.00 2.31 -6.44
N PHE A 83 16.03 1.82 -7.24
CA PHE A 83 14.81 2.57 -7.53
C PHE A 83 13.90 2.68 -6.31
N LEU A 84 13.78 1.61 -5.51
CA LEU A 84 13.03 1.64 -4.26
C LEU A 84 13.65 2.65 -3.27
N GLU A 85 14.98 2.63 -3.12
CA GLU A 85 15.73 3.60 -2.31
C GLU A 85 15.45 5.05 -2.76
N GLN A 86 15.51 5.32 -4.06
CA GLN A 86 15.22 6.64 -4.63
C GLN A 86 13.77 7.07 -4.35
N LYS A 87 12.81 6.17 -4.53
CA LYS A 87 11.39 6.42 -4.25
C LYS A 87 11.16 6.70 -2.76
N MET A 88 11.77 5.94 -1.87
CA MET A 88 11.70 6.18 -0.42
C MET A 88 12.30 7.54 -0.04
N LYS A 89 13.40 7.97 -0.68
CA LYS A 89 13.95 9.33 -0.49
C LYS A 89 12.99 10.42 -0.99
N ILE A 90 12.28 10.20 -2.10
CA ILE A 90 11.27 11.14 -2.60
C ILE A 90 10.07 11.21 -1.64
N ALA A 91 9.57 10.04 -1.21
CA ALA A 91 8.51 9.92 -0.23
C ALA A 91 8.87 10.65 1.06
N HIS A 92 10.05 10.38 1.62
CA HIS A 92 10.59 11.05 2.80
C HIS A 92 10.60 12.57 2.64
N ARG A 93 11.13 13.09 1.53
CA ARG A 93 11.14 14.54 1.25
C ARG A 93 9.73 15.12 1.22
N GLY A 94 8.76 14.44 0.61
CA GLY A 94 7.36 14.87 0.59
C GLY A 94 6.71 14.82 1.97
N VAL A 95 6.91 13.73 2.69
CA VAL A 95 6.39 13.50 4.05
C VAL A 95 6.91 14.58 5.01
N GLN A 96 8.20 14.92 4.92
CA GLN A 96 8.81 16.03 5.69
C GLN A 96 8.16 17.41 5.43
N LYS A 97 7.51 17.62 4.28
CA LYS A 97 6.77 18.86 3.99
C LYS A 97 5.32 18.78 4.45
N ILE A 98 4.64 17.67 4.16
CA ILE A 98 3.22 17.51 4.53
C ILE A 98 3.02 17.31 6.02
N LYS A 99 4.05 16.87 6.78
CA LYS A 99 3.97 16.75 8.23
C LYS A 99 3.65 18.08 8.93
N TRP A 100 3.85 19.23 8.29
CA TRP A 100 3.52 20.53 8.88
C TRP A 100 2.04 20.92 8.70
N ILE A 101 1.32 20.18 7.86
CA ILE A 101 -0.07 20.48 7.52
C ILE A 101 -0.96 20.02 8.69
N PRO A 102 -1.84 20.89 9.20
CA PRO A 102 -2.78 20.49 10.24
C PRO A 102 -3.68 19.36 9.74
N PHE A 103 -4.12 18.51 10.67
CA PHE A 103 -5.03 17.39 10.43
C PHE A 103 -4.49 16.19 9.64
N VAL A 104 -3.28 16.25 9.07
CA VAL A 104 -2.58 15.04 8.61
C VAL A 104 -2.19 14.23 9.84
N ARG A 105 -2.76 13.02 9.96
CA ARG A 105 -2.54 12.15 11.12
C ARG A 105 -1.50 11.07 10.83
N ALA A 106 -1.55 10.47 9.64
CA ALA A 106 -0.55 9.51 9.22
C ALA A 106 -0.34 9.52 7.70
N VAL A 107 0.83 9.08 7.26
CA VAL A 107 1.21 8.94 5.85
C VAL A 107 1.96 7.63 5.66
N PHE A 108 1.44 6.80 4.78
CA PHE A 108 2.00 5.51 4.42
C PHE A 108 2.46 5.53 2.97
N VAL A 109 3.58 4.89 2.66
CA VAL A 109 3.89 4.49 1.27
C VAL A 109 3.20 3.15 1.01
N CYS A 110 2.55 3.04 -0.14
CA CYS A 110 1.83 1.83 -0.54
C CYS A 110 2.26 1.39 -1.95
N ASN A 111 1.73 0.26 -2.42
CA ASN A 111 2.09 -0.34 -3.70
C ASN A 111 3.60 -0.62 -3.85
N THR A 112 4.37 -0.85 -2.78
CA THR A 112 5.84 -0.99 -2.87
C THR A 112 6.26 -2.17 -3.75
N VAL A 113 5.54 -3.29 -3.69
CA VAL A 113 5.82 -4.48 -4.52
C VAL A 113 5.36 -4.29 -5.96
N ALA A 114 4.12 -3.87 -6.18
CA ALA A 114 3.63 -3.56 -7.53
C ALA A 114 4.43 -2.42 -8.21
N SER A 115 4.91 -1.46 -7.42
CA SER A 115 5.78 -0.37 -7.88
C SER A 115 7.24 -0.80 -7.99
N SER A 116 7.67 -1.90 -7.37
CA SER A 116 8.98 -2.48 -7.63
C SER A 116 9.01 -3.15 -9.00
N SER A 117 7.89 -3.72 -9.47
CA SER A 117 7.74 -4.14 -10.87
C SER A 117 7.75 -2.95 -11.84
N ALA A 118 7.37 -1.77 -11.36
CA ALA A 118 7.30 -0.56 -12.15
C ALA A 118 8.68 0.06 -12.35
N GLN A 119 8.94 0.43 -13.60
CA GLN A 119 10.20 0.98 -14.12
C GLN A 119 10.61 2.28 -13.41
N GLU A 120 11.84 2.74 -13.69
CA GLU A 120 12.44 3.99 -13.18
C GLU A 120 11.49 5.20 -13.22
N ASP A 121 10.58 5.23 -14.20
CA ASP A 121 9.65 6.33 -14.46
C ASP A 121 8.33 6.29 -13.68
N SER A 122 8.21 5.40 -12.70
CA SER A 122 7.00 5.32 -11.88
C SER A 122 6.97 6.35 -10.75
N ASP A 123 5.75 6.61 -10.29
CA ASP A 123 5.46 7.48 -9.18
C ASP A 123 5.53 6.75 -7.83
N VAL A 124 5.41 7.53 -6.76
CA VAL A 124 5.34 7.08 -5.38
C VAL A 124 3.90 7.23 -4.91
N ASP A 125 3.19 6.13 -4.74
CA ASP A 125 1.86 6.14 -4.16
C ASP A 125 1.93 6.33 -2.65
N VAL A 126 1.14 7.28 -2.15
CA VAL A 126 0.97 7.49 -0.71
C VAL A 126 -0.49 7.34 -0.31
N PHE A 127 -0.67 6.74 0.86
CA PHE A 127 -1.94 6.63 1.55
C PHE A 127 -1.93 7.56 2.76
N ILE A 128 -2.85 8.53 2.80
CA ILE A 128 -2.86 9.60 3.80
C ILE A 128 -4.10 9.48 4.69
N VAL A 129 -3.87 9.40 6.00
CA VAL A 129 -4.94 9.45 7.01
C VAL A 129 -5.10 10.88 7.52
N VAL A 130 -6.33 11.36 7.52
CA VAL A 130 -6.71 12.73 7.86
C VAL A 130 -7.72 12.72 9.00
N LYS A 131 -7.70 13.75 9.86
CA LYS A 131 -8.72 13.95 10.88
C LYS A 131 -10.15 14.00 10.28
N LYS A 132 -11.12 13.36 10.95
CA LYS A 132 -12.55 13.42 10.62
C LYS A 132 -13.00 14.85 10.31
N ASN A 133 -13.84 14.99 9.27
CA ASN A 133 -14.42 16.25 8.77
C ASN A 133 -13.41 17.27 8.20
N ARG A 134 -12.13 16.91 8.04
CA ARG A 134 -11.09 17.81 7.49
C ARG A 134 -10.48 17.33 6.18
N LEU A 135 -11.04 16.27 5.58
CA LEU A 135 -10.47 15.56 4.45
C LEU A 135 -10.22 16.47 3.24
N TRP A 136 -11.24 17.19 2.78
CA TRP A 136 -11.14 18.03 1.58
C TRP A 136 -10.19 19.20 1.75
N PHE A 137 -10.25 19.88 2.91
CA PHE A 137 -9.35 20.98 3.21
C PHE A 137 -7.89 20.52 3.31
N THR A 138 -7.65 19.44 4.04
CA THR A 138 -6.30 18.88 4.19
C THR A 138 -5.73 18.43 2.84
N ARG A 139 -6.55 17.78 2.00
CA ARG A 139 -6.13 17.39 0.65
C ARG A 139 -5.73 18.61 -0.20
N LEU A 140 -6.46 19.72 -0.08
CA LEU A 140 -6.10 20.96 -0.77
C LEU A 140 -4.73 21.46 -0.31
N LEU A 141 -4.49 21.53 1.00
CA LEU A 141 -3.19 21.94 1.55
C LEU A 141 -2.06 21.00 1.10
N VAL A 142 -2.23 19.69 1.24
CA VAL A 142 -1.26 18.68 0.79
C VAL A 142 -0.94 18.86 -0.70
N THR A 143 -1.99 19.06 -1.49
CA THR A 143 -1.87 19.30 -2.93
C THR A 143 -1.07 20.57 -3.22
N LEU A 144 -1.35 21.68 -2.53
CA LEU A 144 -0.65 22.95 -2.73
C LEU A 144 0.81 22.86 -2.29
N THR A 145 1.08 22.31 -1.10
CA THR A 145 2.42 22.11 -0.56
C THR A 145 3.28 21.27 -1.50
N LEU A 146 2.81 20.10 -1.93
CA LEU A 146 3.60 19.23 -2.83
C LEU A 146 3.72 19.80 -4.25
N SER A 147 2.74 20.58 -4.72
CA SER A 147 2.85 21.32 -5.99
C SER A 147 3.92 22.40 -5.91
N PHE A 148 3.95 23.17 -4.81
CA PHE A 148 4.92 24.24 -4.56
C PHE A 148 6.36 23.70 -4.56
N PHE A 149 6.60 22.60 -3.85
CA PHE A 149 7.91 21.92 -3.83
C PHE A 149 8.17 21.07 -5.09
N ARG A 150 7.28 21.09 -6.10
CA ARG A 150 7.39 20.32 -7.35
C ARG A 150 7.56 18.80 -7.12
N LEU A 151 7.03 18.28 -6.02
CA LEU A 151 7.09 16.86 -5.63
C LEU A 151 5.86 16.08 -6.10
N ARG A 152 4.78 16.75 -6.48
CA ARG A 152 3.51 16.12 -6.87
C ARG A 152 3.50 15.60 -8.32
N ARG A 153 2.88 14.44 -8.54
CA ARG A 153 2.59 13.88 -9.88
C ARG A 153 1.58 14.76 -10.62
N THR A 154 1.84 14.99 -11.90
CA THR A 154 0.92 15.65 -12.84
C THR A 154 0.85 14.86 -14.15
N LYS A 155 -0.14 15.13 -15.02
CA LYS A 155 -0.26 14.44 -16.32
C LYS A 155 1.01 14.53 -17.18
N ARG A 156 1.80 15.59 -17.02
CA ARG A 156 3.05 15.82 -17.77
C ARG A 156 4.31 15.34 -17.04
N ARG A 157 4.24 15.12 -15.72
CA ARG A 157 5.40 14.77 -14.87
C ARG A 157 5.00 13.67 -13.91
N ILE A 158 5.35 12.44 -14.27
CA ILE A 158 4.96 11.21 -13.55
C ILE A 158 6.15 10.66 -12.77
N ALA A 159 7.27 10.40 -13.47
CA ALA A 159 8.48 9.85 -12.89
C ALA A 159 8.96 10.61 -11.64
N ASN A 160 9.27 9.85 -10.59
CA ASN A 160 9.87 10.38 -9.36
C ASN A 160 9.03 11.48 -8.69
N LYS A 161 7.70 11.33 -8.74
CA LYS A 161 6.74 12.22 -8.08
C LYS A 161 5.78 11.45 -7.18
N ILE A 162 5.18 12.16 -6.24
CA ILE A 162 4.22 11.62 -5.28
C ILE A 162 2.82 11.69 -5.89
N CYS A 163 2.15 10.54 -5.92
CA CYS A 163 0.76 10.39 -6.29
C CYS A 163 -0.13 10.56 -5.07
N LEU A 164 -1.09 11.47 -5.17
CA LEU A 164 -2.06 11.76 -4.10
C LEU A 164 -3.37 11.06 -4.41
N SER A 165 -3.31 9.73 -4.53
CA SER A 165 -4.39 8.89 -5.04
C SER A 165 -5.31 8.35 -3.95
N PHE A 166 -4.88 8.29 -2.68
CA PHE A 166 -5.65 7.68 -1.60
C PHE A 166 -5.62 8.51 -0.31
N TYR A 167 -6.79 9.00 0.12
CA TYR A 167 -7.01 9.60 1.42
C TYR A 167 -8.14 8.90 2.17
N VAL A 168 -8.00 8.80 3.49
CA VAL A 168 -9.07 8.36 4.37
C VAL A 168 -9.19 9.25 5.60
N ALA A 169 -10.40 9.39 6.13
CA ALA A 169 -10.63 9.94 7.45
C ALA A 169 -10.29 8.90 8.52
N ASP A 170 -9.74 9.33 9.64
CA ASP A 170 -9.46 8.49 10.81
C ASP A 170 -10.71 7.80 11.40
N SER A 171 -11.91 8.28 11.07
CA SER A 171 -13.17 7.63 11.40
C SER A 171 -13.55 6.46 10.47
N HIS A 172 -12.78 6.21 9.41
CA HIS A 172 -13.11 5.23 8.35
C HIS A 172 -11.90 4.38 7.96
N LEU A 173 -11.14 3.87 8.93
CA LEU A 173 -9.95 3.05 8.67
C LEU A 173 -10.27 1.64 8.11
N ASN A 174 -11.51 1.17 8.27
CA ASN A 174 -11.95 -0.12 7.73
C ASN A 174 -12.19 -0.02 6.20
N MET A 175 -11.47 -0.86 5.44
CA MET A 175 -11.49 -0.90 3.98
C MET A 175 -12.28 -2.09 3.42
N SER A 176 -13.05 -2.80 4.24
CA SER A 176 -13.83 -3.97 3.80
C SER A 176 -14.84 -3.64 2.69
N SER A 177 -15.33 -2.39 2.64
CA SER A 177 -16.23 -1.86 1.61
C SER A 177 -15.54 -1.60 0.27
N LEU A 178 -14.21 -1.59 0.22
CA LEU A 178 -13.43 -1.40 -1.01
C LEU A 178 -13.10 -2.72 -1.72
N ARG A 179 -13.41 -3.86 -1.10
CA ARG A 179 -13.16 -5.20 -1.66
C ARG A 179 -13.95 -5.40 -2.94
N ILE A 180 -13.32 -6.01 -3.94
CA ILE A 180 -13.99 -6.43 -5.18
C ILE A 180 -14.31 -7.92 -5.23
N ALA A 181 -13.72 -8.70 -4.33
CA ALA A 181 -13.84 -10.15 -4.26
C ALA A 181 -13.67 -10.64 -2.82
N HIS A 182 -13.96 -11.93 -2.61
CA HIS A 182 -13.75 -12.64 -1.34
C HIS A 182 -12.91 -13.91 -1.59
N PRO A 183 -11.59 -13.89 -1.31
CA PRO A 183 -10.76 -12.74 -0.92
C PRO A 183 -10.45 -11.77 -2.07
N ASP A 184 -10.21 -10.50 -1.74
CA ASP A 184 -9.54 -9.52 -2.63
C ASP A 184 -8.04 -9.61 -2.34
N ILE A 185 -7.34 -10.50 -3.05
CA ILE A 185 -5.94 -10.85 -2.73
C ILE A 185 -5.01 -9.64 -2.84
N TYR A 186 -5.30 -8.73 -3.77
CA TYR A 186 -4.53 -7.52 -3.92
C TYR A 186 -4.72 -6.59 -2.72
N LEU A 187 -5.96 -6.35 -2.28
CA LEU A 187 -6.19 -5.48 -1.12
C LEU A 187 -5.62 -6.06 0.17
N VAL A 188 -5.64 -7.40 0.31
CA VAL A 188 -4.99 -8.11 1.42
C VAL A 188 -3.50 -7.78 1.47
N TYR A 189 -2.77 -8.01 0.38
CA TYR A 189 -1.33 -7.71 0.35
C TYR A 189 -1.02 -6.21 0.36
N TRP A 190 -1.89 -5.39 -0.22
CA TRP A 190 -1.77 -3.94 -0.17
C TRP A 190 -1.77 -3.42 1.28
N LEU A 191 -2.68 -3.92 2.12
CA LEU A 191 -2.73 -3.61 3.55
C LEU A 191 -1.49 -4.12 4.29
N ALA A 192 -1.07 -5.37 4.00
CA ALA A 192 0.10 -6.00 4.61
C ALA A 192 1.44 -5.30 4.28
N GLN A 193 1.49 -4.56 3.18
CA GLN A 193 2.70 -3.90 2.65
C GLN A 193 2.72 -2.38 2.88
N LEU A 194 1.78 -1.82 3.64
CA LEU A 194 1.82 -0.41 4.03
C LEU A 194 3.09 -0.10 4.82
N VAL A 195 3.80 0.94 4.42
CA VAL A 195 5.03 1.40 5.09
C VAL A 195 4.74 2.71 5.85
N PRO A 196 4.67 2.71 7.19
CA PRO A 196 4.33 3.90 7.99
C PRO A 196 5.48 4.91 8.03
N MET A 197 5.50 5.87 7.10
CA MET A 197 6.57 6.89 7.04
C MET A 197 6.39 8.00 8.08
N TYR A 198 5.16 8.34 8.41
CA TYR A 198 4.79 9.31 9.43
C TYR A 198 3.53 8.80 10.12
N ASP A 199 3.62 8.45 11.39
CA ASP A 199 2.51 7.87 12.16
C ASP A 199 2.65 8.17 13.67
N PRO A 200 2.55 9.44 14.10
CA PRO A 200 2.75 9.83 15.51
C PRO A 200 1.64 9.34 16.46
N ASP A 201 0.52 8.86 15.93
CA ASP A 201 -0.65 8.40 16.70
C ASP A 201 -0.84 6.87 16.61
N ASP A 202 0.16 6.12 16.13
CA ASP A 202 0.11 4.66 15.94
C ASP A 202 -1.13 4.16 15.17
N LEU A 203 -1.52 4.89 14.13
CA LEU A 203 -2.68 4.56 13.30
C LEU A 203 -2.47 3.32 12.44
N TYR A 204 -1.23 2.88 12.20
CA TYR A 204 -0.96 1.63 11.50
C TYR A 204 -1.63 0.45 12.21
N GLU A 205 -1.48 0.37 13.53
CA GLU A 205 -2.09 -0.69 14.34
C GLU A 205 -3.62 -0.58 14.31
N SER A 206 -4.15 0.65 14.36
CA SER A 206 -5.59 0.89 14.23
C SER A 206 -6.14 0.47 12.86
N ILE A 207 -5.38 0.68 11.78
CA ILE A 207 -5.71 0.20 10.43
C ILE A 207 -5.66 -1.34 10.40
N GLN A 208 -4.65 -1.97 11.00
CA GLN A 208 -4.54 -3.41 11.08
C GLN A 208 -5.76 -4.02 11.79
N ARG A 209 -6.10 -3.50 12.98
CA ARG A 209 -7.27 -3.93 13.76
C ARG A 209 -8.58 -3.72 12.99
N ALA A 210 -8.78 -2.56 12.38
CA ALA A 210 -9.97 -2.26 11.59
C ALA A 210 -10.11 -3.15 10.34
N ASN A 211 -9.00 -3.75 9.87
CA ASN A 211 -8.95 -4.64 8.72
C ASN A 211 -8.55 -6.07 9.09
N ALA A 212 -8.90 -6.53 10.30
CA ALA A 212 -8.62 -7.90 10.74
C ALA A 212 -9.07 -8.97 9.73
N TRP A 213 -10.14 -8.70 8.97
CA TRP A 213 -10.63 -9.54 7.87
C TRP A 213 -9.55 -9.87 6.82
N ALA A 214 -8.58 -8.98 6.59
CA ALA A 214 -7.50 -9.17 5.63
C ALA A 214 -6.37 -10.03 6.23
N TYR A 215 -6.08 -9.81 7.51
CA TYR A 215 -5.01 -10.52 8.23
C TYR A 215 -5.37 -11.99 8.53
N VAL A 216 -6.63 -12.39 8.40
CA VAL A 216 -7.01 -13.82 8.35
C VAL A 216 -6.30 -14.54 7.19
N TYR A 217 -6.03 -13.84 6.09
CA TYR A 217 -5.35 -14.40 4.92
C TYR A 217 -3.82 -14.29 4.99
N VAL A 218 -3.28 -13.43 5.86
CA VAL A 218 -1.83 -13.18 6.01
C VAL A 218 -1.50 -12.94 7.50
N PRO A 219 -1.65 -13.96 8.36
CA PRO A 219 -1.64 -13.78 9.82
C PRO A 219 -0.32 -13.20 10.35
N TYR A 220 0.80 -13.55 9.72
CA TYR A 220 2.14 -13.09 10.11
C TYR A 220 2.47 -11.68 9.61
N ALA A 221 1.62 -11.08 8.77
CA ALA A 221 1.82 -9.70 8.33
C ALA A 221 1.44 -8.66 9.39
N SER A 222 0.69 -9.07 10.42
CA SER A 222 0.20 -8.20 11.50
C SER A 222 1.28 -7.74 12.50
N MET A 223 2.55 -8.12 12.30
CA MET A 223 3.66 -7.73 13.17
C MET A 223 4.04 -6.24 13.04
N SER A 224 4.62 -5.69 14.10
CA SER A 224 5.18 -4.33 14.13
C SER A 224 6.15 -4.11 12.97
N TYR A 225 5.89 -3.09 12.14
CA TYR A 225 6.78 -2.73 11.06
C TYR A 225 7.94 -1.88 11.59
N PHE A 226 9.16 -2.43 11.58
CA PHE A 226 10.37 -1.66 11.87
C PHE A 226 10.83 -0.90 10.63
N LEU A 227 10.48 0.38 10.54
CA LEU A 227 11.01 1.26 9.50
C LEU A 227 12.43 1.69 9.88
N LEU A 228 13.34 1.66 8.91
CA LEU A 228 14.67 2.24 9.09
C LEU A 228 14.56 3.71 9.49
N ASP A 229 15.28 4.13 10.54
CA ASP A 229 15.19 5.48 11.11
C ASP A 229 15.37 6.59 10.07
N ARG A 230 16.20 6.37 9.04
CA ARG A 230 16.44 7.33 7.96
C ARG A 230 15.20 7.69 7.13
N TYR A 231 14.16 6.85 7.16
CA TYR A 231 12.90 7.09 6.46
C TYR A 231 11.77 7.51 7.39
N ARG A 232 11.94 7.28 8.69
CA ARG A 232 10.97 7.66 9.70
C ARG A 232 10.90 9.19 9.76
N VAL A 233 9.69 9.71 9.73
CA VAL A 233 9.41 11.13 9.89
C VAL A 233 8.61 11.30 11.16
N ASP A 234 9.24 11.91 12.15
CA ASP A 234 8.58 12.27 13.40
C ASP A 234 8.24 13.76 13.45
N ASP A 235 7.28 14.07 14.33
CA ASP A 235 6.99 15.42 14.73
C ASP A 235 8.06 16.00 15.64
N THR A 236 8.29 17.30 15.51
CA THR A 236 9.10 18.07 16.45
C THR A 236 8.18 18.96 17.28
N ALA A 237 8.66 19.47 18.42
CA ALA A 237 7.90 20.43 19.21
C ALA A 237 7.43 21.65 18.37
N TRP A 238 8.24 22.06 17.38
CA TRP A 238 7.91 23.12 16.45
C TRP A 238 6.81 22.73 15.46
N SER A 239 6.85 21.53 14.87
CA SER A 239 5.78 21.08 13.96
C SER A 239 4.44 20.95 14.69
N LEU A 240 4.46 20.47 15.93
CA LEU A 240 3.26 20.39 16.78
C LEU A 240 2.67 21.77 17.09
N ARG A 241 3.51 22.74 17.46
CA ARG A 241 3.08 24.12 17.70
C ARG A 241 2.51 24.76 16.43
N ALA A 242 3.19 24.61 15.30
CA ALA A 242 2.73 25.12 14.01
C ALA A 242 1.36 24.50 13.64
N LYS A 243 1.19 23.19 13.78
CA LYS A 243 -0.09 22.51 13.54
C LYS A 243 -1.21 23.09 14.40
N ARG A 244 -0.98 23.25 15.71
CA ARG A 244 -1.98 23.80 16.63
C ARG A 244 -2.34 25.23 16.27
N PHE A 245 -1.35 26.05 15.95
CA PHE A 245 -1.54 27.43 15.50
C PHE A 245 -2.39 27.48 14.22
N PHE A 246 -2.00 26.78 13.16
CA PHE A 246 -2.76 26.79 11.92
C PHE A 246 -4.15 26.15 12.09
N ALA A 247 -4.28 25.09 12.89
CA ALA A 247 -5.58 24.47 13.17
C ALA A 247 -6.56 25.43 13.85
N TYR A 248 -6.08 26.34 14.70
CA TYR A 248 -6.93 27.35 15.37
C TYR A 248 -7.64 28.28 14.37
N PHE A 249 -6.97 28.66 13.28
CA PHE A 249 -7.56 29.52 12.25
C PHE A 249 -8.50 28.80 11.28
N ILE A 250 -8.61 27.47 11.36
CA ILE A 250 -9.34 26.67 10.37
C ILE A 250 -10.74 26.31 10.88
N ASN A 251 -11.74 26.99 10.34
CA ASN A 251 -13.16 26.71 10.62
C ASN A 251 -13.71 25.56 9.72
N ASP A 252 -14.89 25.04 10.07
CA ASP A 252 -15.53 23.96 9.29
C ASP A 252 -15.99 24.39 7.90
N ASN A 253 -16.34 25.68 7.73
CA ASN A 253 -16.76 26.24 6.44
C ASN A 253 -15.66 26.13 5.36
N MET A 254 -14.38 26.22 5.76
CA MET A 254 -13.25 26.04 4.84
C MET A 254 -13.21 24.64 4.23
N ASN A 255 -13.63 23.60 4.98
CA ASN A 255 -13.71 22.24 4.45
C ASN A 255 -14.84 22.11 3.43
N ALA A 256 -16.03 22.68 3.71
CA ALA A 256 -17.14 22.71 2.77
C ALA A 256 -16.78 23.48 1.48
N TYR A 257 -16.11 24.62 1.61
CA TYR A 257 -15.63 25.39 0.46
C TYR A 257 -14.58 24.63 -0.37
N ALA A 258 -13.58 24.04 0.30
CA ALA A 258 -12.56 23.23 -0.37
C ALA A 258 -13.18 22.03 -1.08
N LYS A 259 -14.19 21.39 -0.49
CA LYS A 259 -14.98 20.32 -1.13
C LYS A 259 -15.64 20.83 -2.40
N TYR A 260 -16.37 21.94 -2.32
CA TYR A 260 -17.06 22.53 -3.46
C TYR A 260 -16.14 22.84 -4.65
N VAL A 261 -15.02 23.52 -4.41
CA VAL A 261 -14.03 23.87 -5.45
C VAL A 261 -13.45 22.61 -6.09
N GLN A 262 -13.08 21.62 -5.28
CA GLN A 262 -12.45 20.40 -5.75
C GLN A 262 -13.42 19.50 -6.53
N GLN A 263 -14.66 19.35 -6.06
CA GLN A 263 -15.71 18.63 -6.79
C GLN A 263 -16.05 19.32 -8.12
N ARG A 264 -16.12 20.64 -8.17
CA ARG A 264 -16.29 21.37 -9.44
C ARG A 264 -15.14 21.11 -10.41
N LYS A 265 -13.90 21.09 -9.93
CA LYS A 265 -12.73 20.75 -10.76
C LYS A 265 -12.78 19.32 -11.30
N MET A 266 -13.19 18.37 -10.46
CA MET A 266 -13.41 16.97 -10.83
C MET A 266 -14.49 16.83 -11.90
N LYS A 267 -15.65 17.47 -11.71
CA LYS A 267 -16.76 17.50 -12.67
C LYS A 267 -16.44 18.15 -14.01
N ARG A 268 -15.34 18.89 -14.16
CA ARG A 268 -14.91 19.45 -15.45
C ARG A 268 -13.98 18.50 -16.22
N ASN A 269 -13.41 17.50 -15.54
CA ASN A 269 -12.53 16.51 -16.14
C ASN A 269 -13.30 15.21 -16.49
N ILE A 270 -14.53 15.32 -17.02
CA ILE A 270 -15.58 14.28 -17.15
C ILE A 270 -15.12 12.93 -17.71
N HIS A 271 -14.03 12.85 -18.47
CA HIS A 271 -13.42 11.56 -18.88
C HIS A 271 -12.90 10.68 -17.72
N SER A 272 -12.97 11.12 -16.45
CA SER A 272 -12.37 10.40 -15.31
C SER A 272 -13.35 9.92 -14.22
N ILE A 273 -14.64 10.32 -14.21
CA ILE A 273 -15.48 10.21 -12.99
C ILE A 273 -16.95 9.79 -13.26
N GLY A 274 -17.37 9.62 -14.52
CA GLY A 274 -18.78 9.42 -14.84
C GLY A 274 -19.28 7.97 -14.79
N HIS A 275 -20.11 7.65 -13.78
CA HIS A 275 -21.24 6.71 -13.87
C HIS A 275 -21.10 5.21 -13.58
N LEU A 276 -20.22 4.75 -12.71
CA LEU A 276 -20.36 3.38 -12.16
C LEU A 276 -20.16 3.39 -10.65
N SER A 277 -21.03 2.68 -9.94
CA SER A 277 -20.90 2.29 -8.53
C SER A 277 -19.69 1.38 -8.39
N ASP A 278 -18.50 1.95 -8.55
CA ASP A 278 -17.30 1.20 -8.82
C ASP A 278 -16.23 1.51 -7.79
N THR A 279 -15.68 0.47 -7.18
CA THR A 279 -14.67 0.57 -6.12
C THR A 279 -13.35 1.21 -6.61
N ARG A 280 -13.22 1.46 -7.92
CA ARG A 280 -12.09 2.14 -8.58
C ARG A 280 -11.94 3.60 -8.14
N VAL A 281 -13.05 4.34 -8.14
CA VAL A 281 -13.09 5.76 -7.80
C VAL A 281 -14.12 5.98 -6.69
N VAL A 282 -13.63 6.15 -5.46
CA VAL A 282 -14.48 6.41 -4.29
C VAL A 282 -14.29 7.86 -3.89
N VAL A 283 -15.35 8.64 -3.96
CA VAL A 283 -15.32 10.08 -3.63
C VAL A 283 -16.44 10.39 -2.65
N ASN A 284 -16.12 10.40 -1.36
CA ASN A 284 -17.01 10.86 -0.30
C ASN A 284 -16.23 11.66 0.76
N ASP A 285 -16.90 12.07 1.84
CA ASP A 285 -16.28 12.91 2.87
C ASP A 285 -15.30 12.18 3.79
N ALA A 286 -15.26 10.86 3.71
CA ALA A 286 -14.42 9.99 4.51
C ALA A 286 -13.35 9.24 3.70
N VAL A 287 -13.55 9.03 2.40
CA VAL A 287 -12.63 8.29 1.53
C VAL A 287 -12.53 9.02 0.20
N LEU A 288 -11.30 9.30 -0.21
CA LEU A 288 -10.99 9.74 -1.57
C LEU A 288 -9.97 8.78 -2.19
N LYS A 289 -10.43 7.96 -3.13
CA LYS A 289 -9.61 7.04 -3.92
C LYS A 289 -9.76 7.38 -5.40
N PHE A 290 -8.63 7.62 -6.08
CA PHE A 290 -8.60 8.09 -7.47
C PHE A 290 -7.78 7.16 -8.38
N HIS A 291 -8.13 5.87 -8.43
CA HIS A 291 -7.48 4.92 -9.34
C HIS A 291 -8.31 4.75 -10.61
N GLU A 292 -7.96 5.50 -11.67
CA GLU A 292 -8.65 5.43 -12.97
C GLU A 292 -8.43 4.07 -13.67
N ASN A 293 -7.31 3.40 -13.41
CA ASN A 293 -6.98 2.07 -13.96
C ASN A 293 -6.77 1.06 -12.82
N ASP A 294 -7.85 0.61 -12.21
CA ASP A 294 -7.83 -0.41 -11.15
C ASP A 294 -7.65 -1.80 -11.77
N ARG A 295 -6.44 -2.35 -11.65
CA ARG A 295 -6.07 -3.69 -12.18
C ARG A 295 -6.30 -4.82 -11.18
N ARG A 296 -6.97 -4.56 -10.04
CA ARG A 296 -7.15 -5.59 -9.00
C ARG A 296 -7.85 -6.84 -9.51
N GLN A 297 -8.86 -6.69 -10.37
CA GLN A 297 -9.55 -7.83 -10.96
C GLN A 297 -8.62 -8.65 -11.87
N GLU A 298 -7.83 -7.98 -12.72
CA GLU A 298 -6.84 -8.64 -13.56
C GLU A 298 -5.80 -9.42 -12.73
N TYR A 299 -5.33 -8.83 -11.62
CA TYR A 299 -4.41 -9.50 -10.70
C TYR A 299 -5.05 -10.69 -9.99
N GLN A 300 -6.31 -10.57 -9.58
CA GLN A 300 -7.08 -11.68 -8.98
C GLN A 300 -7.20 -12.84 -9.96
N GLU A 301 -7.58 -12.58 -11.22
CA GLU A 301 -7.73 -13.59 -12.27
C GLU A 301 -6.39 -14.28 -12.59
N LYS A 302 -5.30 -13.50 -12.74
CA LYS A 302 -3.95 -14.05 -12.95
C LYS A 302 -3.48 -14.92 -11.79
N TRP A 303 -3.78 -14.53 -10.56
CA TRP A 303 -3.40 -15.30 -9.39
C TRP A 303 -4.16 -16.62 -9.32
N MET A 304 -5.48 -16.60 -9.50
CA MET A 304 -6.31 -17.80 -9.53
C MET A 304 -5.87 -18.77 -10.64
N GLU A 305 -5.57 -18.25 -11.83
CA GLU A 305 -5.09 -19.08 -12.94
C GLU A 305 -3.73 -19.72 -12.64
N LYS A 306 -2.79 -18.98 -12.03
CA LYS A 306 -1.50 -19.54 -11.60
C LYS A 306 -1.69 -20.64 -10.56
N CYS A 307 -2.52 -20.41 -9.54
CA CYS A 307 -2.84 -21.41 -8.52
C CYS A 307 -3.42 -22.68 -9.15
N ARG A 308 -4.39 -22.53 -10.07
CA ARG A 308 -5.00 -23.64 -10.83
C ARG A 308 -3.97 -24.46 -11.61
N VAL A 309 -3.06 -23.81 -12.34
CA VAL A 309 -2.00 -24.48 -13.11
C VAL A 309 -1.01 -25.22 -12.19
N LEU A 310 -0.74 -24.67 -11.01
CA LEU A 310 0.14 -25.26 -10.01
C LEU A 310 -0.54 -26.36 -9.17
N GLY A 311 -1.84 -26.58 -9.36
CA GLY A 311 -2.63 -27.56 -8.61
C GLY A 311 -2.83 -27.19 -7.15
N VAL A 312 -2.77 -25.89 -6.82
CA VAL A 312 -2.96 -25.36 -5.45
C VAL A 312 -4.15 -24.45 -5.35
#